data_AF-A0A7R8D4D7-F1
#
_entry.id   AF-A0A7R8D4D7-F1
#
_cell.length_a   1.000
_cell.length_b   1.000
_cell.length_c   1.000
_cell.angle_alpha   90.00
_cell.angle_beta   90.00
_cell.angle_gamma   90.00
#
_symmetry.space_group_name_H-M   'P 1'
#
loop_
_entity.id
_entity.type
_entity.pdbx_description
1 polymer ?
#
loop_
_entity_poly.entity_id
_entity_poly.type
_entity_poly.pdbx_seq_one_letter_code
_entity_poly.pdbx_strand_id
1 'polypeptide(L)'
;MALFLASFEDPQSDLRFLYCACAISYILQDWSAVNVPLAKQFILSAWRPEGGFAQNPGCEAHGGSTFCAVASLYLMGDLETALSNVQRRKLERWCLHRIGNGFQGRPNKPSDSCYSFWVGATLRLLGVDVDLQSCIDFTLSTQSPIVGGFAKWTDCNTDPLHTYFFSSRPVHH
;
A
#
# COMPACT_ATOMS: atom_id res chain seq x y z
N MET A 1 -27.08 -1.04 7.59
CA MET A 1 -26.09 -1.90 6.90
C MET A 1 -24.76 -1.18 7.00
N ALA A 2 -24.02 -1.42 8.08
CA ALA A 2 -22.82 -0.65 8.39
C ALA A 2 -21.62 -1.20 7.61
N LEU A 3 -20.98 -0.31 6.86
CA LEU A 3 -19.57 -0.38 6.49
C LEU A 3 -18.76 -0.71 7.75
N PHE A 4 -17.71 -1.52 7.64
CA PHE A 4 -16.85 -1.89 8.76
C PHE A 4 -16.58 -0.69 9.69
N LEU A 5 -17.02 -0.80 10.95
CA LEU A 5 -16.77 0.22 11.99
C LEU A 5 -15.51 -0.21 12.75
N ALA A 6 -14.51 0.66 12.80
CA ALA A 6 -13.28 0.38 13.55
C ALA A 6 -13.57 0.17 15.05
N SER A 7 -14.56 0.87 15.60
CA SER A 7 -15.09 0.64 16.94
C SER A 7 -16.52 1.20 17.06
N PHE A 8 -17.21 0.86 18.14
CA PHE A 8 -18.53 1.44 18.45
C PHE A 8 -18.46 2.93 18.84
N GLU A 9 -17.30 3.42 19.27
CA GLU A 9 -17.10 4.79 19.78
C GLU A 9 -16.44 5.73 18.76
N ASP A 10 -15.68 5.18 17.81
CA ASP A 10 -15.06 5.91 16.70
C ASP A 10 -15.41 5.22 15.36
N PRO A 11 -16.32 5.81 14.56
CA PRO A 11 -16.76 5.27 13.29
C PRO A 11 -15.74 5.53 12.16
N GLN A 12 -14.50 5.94 12.47
CA GLN A 12 -13.42 6.03 11.49
C GLN A 12 -13.36 4.75 10.66
N SER A 13 -13.66 4.91 9.38
CA SER A 13 -13.71 3.84 8.40
C SER A 13 -12.91 4.31 7.21
N ASP A 14 -11.67 3.81 7.13
CA ASP A 14 -10.80 4.04 6.00
C ASP A 14 -10.14 2.74 5.55
N LEU A 15 -9.43 2.80 4.42
CA LEU A 15 -8.84 1.60 3.82
C LEU A 15 -7.85 0.87 4.73
N ARG A 16 -7.25 1.52 5.72
CA ARG A 16 -6.30 0.88 6.65
C ARG A 16 -7.05 -0.09 7.56
N PHE A 17 -8.18 0.34 8.10
CA PHE A 17 -9.03 -0.50 8.94
C PHE A 17 -9.61 -1.67 8.16
N LEU A 18 -10.06 -1.41 6.91
CA LEU A 18 -10.54 -2.48 6.05
C LEU A 18 -9.44 -3.51 5.73
N TYR A 19 -8.23 -3.05 5.41
CA TYR A 19 -7.10 -3.95 5.18
C TYR A 19 -6.78 -4.81 6.41
N CYS A 20 -6.76 -4.22 7.61
CA CYS A 20 -6.57 -4.97 8.85
C CYS A 20 -7.65 -6.05 9.02
N ALA A 21 -8.93 -5.72 8.77
CA ALA A 21 -10.02 -6.68 8.84
C ALA A 21 -9.83 -7.84 7.83
N CYS A 22 -9.52 -7.52 6.57
CA CYS A 22 -9.24 -8.52 5.53
C CYS A 22 -8.03 -9.39 5.88
N ALA A 23 -6.96 -8.81 6.42
CA ALA A 23 -5.76 -9.55 6.82
C ALA A 23 -6.04 -10.51 7.98
N ILE A 24 -6.77 -10.06 9.02
CA ILE A 24 -7.17 -10.91 10.15
C ILE A 24 -8.07 -12.04 9.66
N SER A 25 -9.09 -11.72 8.86
CA SER A 25 -10.00 -12.72 8.29
C SER A 25 -9.27 -13.75 7.43
N TYR A 26 -8.30 -13.32 6.62
CA TYR A 26 -7.46 -14.23 5.84
C TYR A 26 -6.59 -15.11 6.73
N ILE A 27 -5.94 -14.56 7.76
CA ILE A 27 -5.08 -15.36 8.68
C ILE A 27 -5.91 -16.40 9.44
N LEU A 28 -7.08 -16.02 9.95
CA LEU A 28 -7.96 -16.89 10.72
C LEU A 28 -8.81 -17.82 9.84
N GLN A 29 -8.81 -17.60 8.52
CA GLN A 29 -9.70 -18.26 7.57
C GLN A 29 -11.19 -18.08 7.95
N ASP A 30 -11.54 -16.93 8.53
CA ASP A 30 -12.90 -16.58 8.94
C ASP A 30 -13.30 -15.19 8.41
N TRP A 31 -14.24 -15.18 7.47
CA TRP A 31 -14.78 -13.98 6.84
C TRP A 31 -16.17 -13.61 7.35
N SER A 32 -16.70 -14.32 8.35
CA SER A 32 -18.06 -14.11 8.89
C SER A 32 -18.28 -12.70 9.43
N ALA A 33 -17.21 -12.03 9.88
CA ALA A 33 -17.23 -10.66 10.36
C ALA A 33 -17.08 -9.58 9.27
N VAL A 34 -16.77 -9.95 8.02
CA VAL A 34 -16.51 -8.99 6.92
C VAL A 34 -17.56 -9.17 5.82
N ASN A 35 -18.34 -8.12 5.57
CA ASN A 35 -19.21 -8.08 4.40
C ASN A 35 -18.39 -7.77 3.14
N VAL A 36 -17.93 -8.83 2.46
CA VAL A 36 -17.06 -8.73 1.27
C VAL A 36 -17.65 -7.86 0.14
N PRO A 37 -18.94 -8.00 -0.24
CA PRO A 37 -19.55 -7.11 -1.24
C PRO A 37 -19.46 -5.61 -0.87
N LEU A 38 -19.74 -5.26 0.39
CA LEU A 38 -19.65 -3.86 0.83
C LEU A 38 -18.20 -3.38 0.95
N ALA A 39 -17.29 -4.24 1.42
CA ALA A 39 -15.87 -3.95 1.46
C ALA A 39 -15.34 -3.61 0.05
N LYS A 40 -15.68 -4.43 -0.95
CA LYS A 40 -15.34 -4.17 -2.36
C LYS A 40 -15.92 -2.83 -2.84
N GLN A 41 -17.19 -2.56 -2.54
CA GLN A 41 -17.82 -1.28 -2.91
C GLN A 41 -17.09 -0.09 -2.28
N PHE A 42 -16.69 -0.19 -1.01
CA PHE A 42 -15.92 0.84 -0.34
C PHE A 42 -14.56 1.09 -1.00
N ILE A 43 -13.81 0.01 -1.28
CA ILE A 43 -12.52 0.10 -2.00
C ILE A 43 -12.70 0.84 -3.33
N LEU A 44 -13.70 0.45 -4.12
CA LEU A 44 -13.96 1.07 -5.42
C LEU A 44 -14.39 2.53 -5.31
N SER A 45 -15.07 2.91 -4.24
CA SER A 45 -15.42 4.32 -3.98
C SER A 45 -14.21 5.20 -3.64
N ALA A 46 -13.10 4.61 -3.20
CA ALA A 46 -11.84 5.30 -2.93
C ALA A 46 -10.91 5.44 -4.15
N TRP A 47 -11.31 4.88 -5.30
CA TRP A 47 -10.56 5.00 -6.56
C TRP A 47 -10.43 6.45 -7.01
N ARG A 48 -9.24 6.85 -7.46
CA ARG A 48 -8.97 8.19 -8.00
C ARG A 48 -8.63 8.15 -9.48
N PRO A 49 -9.12 9.12 -10.29
CA PRO A 49 -8.83 9.17 -11.72
C PRO A 49 -7.33 9.22 -12.09
N GLU A 50 -6.49 9.71 -11.17
CA GLU A 50 -5.03 9.70 -11.29
C GLU A 50 -4.43 8.28 -11.32
N GLY A 51 -5.12 7.27 -10.80
CA GLY A 51 -4.77 5.85 -10.91
C GLY A 51 -4.56 5.11 -9.58
N GLY A 52 -4.41 5.80 -8.45
CA GLY A 52 -4.29 5.17 -7.13
C GLY A 52 -5.60 5.18 -6.33
N PHE A 53 -5.52 4.70 -5.08
CA PHE A 53 -6.61 4.79 -4.11
C PHE A 53 -6.30 5.81 -3.03
N ALA A 54 -7.34 6.53 -2.63
CA ALA A 54 -7.31 7.46 -1.53
C ALA A 54 -7.62 6.77 -0.20
N GLN A 55 -7.25 7.38 0.92
CA GLN A 55 -7.59 6.82 2.24
C GLN A 55 -9.10 6.72 2.44
N ASN A 56 -9.83 7.75 1.98
CA ASN A 56 -11.28 7.85 1.95
C ASN A 56 -11.76 8.38 0.60
N PRO A 57 -13.01 8.11 0.20
CA PRO A 57 -13.63 8.72 -0.97
C PRO A 57 -13.48 10.25 -0.93
N GLY A 58 -13.06 10.84 -2.05
CA GLY A 58 -12.84 12.29 -2.15
C GLY A 58 -11.44 12.78 -1.76
N CYS A 59 -10.61 11.99 -1.08
CA CYS A 59 -9.21 12.36 -0.76
C CYS A 59 -8.22 12.10 -1.91
N GLU A 60 -6.99 12.59 -1.81
CA GLU A 60 -5.89 12.34 -2.75
C GLU A 60 -5.45 10.86 -2.73
N ALA A 61 -5.00 10.31 -3.86
CA ALA A 61 -4.44 8.96 -3.85
C ALA A 61 -3.11 8.91 -3.09
N HIS A 62 -2.86 7.80 -2.41
CA HIS A 62 -1.72 7.67 -1.51
C HIS A 62 -1.15 6.26 -1.56
N GLY A 63 0.18 6.12 -1.50
CA GLY A 63 0.87 4.82 -1.63
C GLY A 63 0.39 3.79 -0.60
N GLY A 64 0.29 4.18 0.67
CA GLY A 64 -0.20 3.29 1.74
C GLY A 64 -1.68 2.89 1.55
N SER A 65 -2.53 3.83 1.16
CA SER A 65 -3.96 3.55 0.93
C SER A 65 -4.18 2.70 -0.31
N THR A 66 -3.37 2.91 -1.34
CA THR A 66 -3.32 2.10 -2.55
C THR A 66 -2.93 0.66 -2.25
N PHE A 67 -1.88 0.46 -1.44
CA PHE A 67 -1.55 -0.87 -0.93
C PHE A 67 -2.72 -1.50 -0.18
N CYS A 68 -3.33 -0.77 0.77
CA CYS A 68 -4.44 -1.29 1.55
C CYS A 68 -5.61 -1.74 0.66
N ALA A 69 -5.99 -0.96 -0.35
CA ALA A 69 -7.00 -1.35 -1.33
C ALA A 69 -6.61 -2.62 -2.10
N VAL A 70 -5.43 -2.62 -2.72
CA VAL A 70 -4.98 -3.72 -3.59
C VAL A 70 -4.79 -5.01 -2.80
N ALA A 71 -4.15 -4.95 -1.63
CA ALA A 71 -3.97 -6.09 -0.76
C ALA A 71 -5.30 -6.63 -0.23
N SER A 72 -6.26 -5.76 0.13
CA SER A 72 -7.59 -6.21 0.55
C SER A 72 -8.31 -6.96 -0.58
N LEU A 73 -8.28 -6.42 -1.81
CA LEU A 73 -8.85 -7.11 -2.98
C LEU A 73 -8.15 -8.44 -3.26
N TYR A 74 -6.82 -8.51 -3.10
CA TYR A 74 -6.06 -9.74 -3.25
C TYR A 74 -6.47 -10.80 -2.22
N LEU A 75 -6.55 -10.43 -0.95
CA LEU A 75 -6.93 -11.34 0.15
C LEU A 75 -8.37 -11.84 0.03
N MET A 76 -9.28 -11.02 -0.52
CA MET A 76 -10.66 -11.42 -0.83
C MET A 76 -10.78 -12.26 -2.11
N GLY A 77 -9.68 -12.50 -2.85
CA GLY A 77 -9.69 -13.23 -4.13
C GLY A 77 -10.30 -12.45 -5.30
N ASP A 78 -10.39 -11.13 -5.17
CA ASP A 78 -11.18 -10.25 -6.03
C ASP A 78 -10.33 -9.31 -6.90
N LEU A 79 -9.01 -9.25 -6.70
CA LEU A 79 -8.12 -8.30 -7.39
C LEU A 79 -8.26 -8.35 -8.92
N GLU A 80 -8.37 -9.55 -9.49
CA GLU A 80 -8.47 -9.76 -10.93
C GLU A 80 -9.83 -9.35 -11.52
N THR A 81 -10.89 -9.30 -10.71
CA THR A 81 -12.26 -9.00 -11.18
C THR A 81 -12.77 -7.63 -10.76
N ALA A 82 -12.19 -7.04 -9.70
CA ALA A 82 -12.67 -5.80 -9.12
C ALA A 82 -12.36 -4.56 -9.99
N LEU A 83 -11.27 -4.60 -10.76
CA LEU A 83 -10.82 -3.48 -11.59
C LEU A 83 -10.97 -3.82 -13.06
N SER A 84 -11.49 -2.86 -13.84
CA SER A 84 -11.42 -2.97 -15.30
C SER A 84 -9.96 -2.97 -15.77
N ASN A 85 -9.71 -3.54 -16.96
CA ASN A 85 -8.38 -3.50 -17.59
C ASN A 85 -7.80 -2.08 -17.72
N VAL A 86 -8.67 -1.07 -17.89
CA VAL A 86 -8.26 0.34 -17.95
C VAL A 86 -7.82 0.85 -16.58
N GLN A 87 -8.57 0.53 -15.52
CA GLN A 87 -8.19 0.89 -14.14
C GLN A 87 -6.91 0.19 -13.72
N ARG A 88 -6.76 -1.11 -14.01
CA ARG A 88 -5.55 -1.87 -13.70
C ARG A 88 -4.30 -1.22 -14.33
N ARG A 89 -4.33 -0.92 -15.63
CA ARG A 89 -3.21 -0.22 -16.30
C ARG A 89 -2.92 1.16 -15.71
N LYS A 90 -3.96 1.91 -15.31
CA LYS A 90 -3.77 3.21 -14.64
C LYS A 90 -3.12 3.06 -13.28
N LEU A 91 -3.49 2.03 -12.52
CA LEU A 91 -2.93 1.72 -11.22
C LEU A 91 -1.46 1.31 -11.31
N GLU A 92 -1.14 0.40 -12.23
CA GLU A 92 0.24 0.02 -12.53
C GLU A 92 1.07 1.26 -12.89
N ARG A 93 0.57 2.06 -13.85
CA ARG A 93 1.23 3.32 -14.25
C ARG A 93 1.41 4.27 -13.07
N TRP A 94 0.38 4.47 -12.24
CA TRP A 94 0.46 5.37 -11.09
C TRP A 94 1.54 4.92 -10.10
N CYS A 95 1.63 3.61 -9.81
CA CYS A 95 2.67 3.05 -8.96
C CYS A 95 4.06 3.21 -9.57
N LEU A 96 4.22 2.95 -10.87
CA LEU A 96 5.49 3.15 -11.59
C LEU A 96 5.97 4.60 -11.53
N HIS A 97 5.07 5.58 -11.59
CA HIS A 97 5.41 7.00 -11.45
C HIS A 97 5.81 7.40 -10.02
N ARG A 98 5.81 6.47 -9.06
CA ARG A 98 6.33 6.67 -7.70
C ARG A 98 7.77 6.21 -7.54
N ILE A 99 8.32 5.52 -8.54
CA ILE A 99 9.72 5.09 -8.58
C ILE A 99 10.56 6.29 -9.02
N GLY A 100 11.58 6.61 -8.23
CA GLY A 100 12.58 7.63 -8.53
C GLY A 100 13.94 7.20 -7.99
N ASN A 101 14.64 8.09 -7.27
CA ASN A 101 15.78 7.68 -6.45
C ASN A 101 15.36 6.82 -5.24
N GLY A 102 14.07 6.75 -4.94
CA GLY A 102 13.44 5.92 -3.92
C GLY A 102 11.97 5.76 -4.30
N PHE A 103 11.08 5.64 -3.32
CA PHE A 103 9.64 5.67 -3.57
C PHE A 103 8.98 6.88 -2.92
N GLN A 104 8.09 7.55 -3.64
CA GLN A 104 7.26 8.62 -3.11
C GLN A 104 5.83 8.16 -2.87
N GLY A 105 5.21 8.60 -1.76
CA GLY A 105 3.82 8.23 -1.45
C GLY A 105 2.76 8.91 -2.30
N ARG A 106 3.08 10.07 -2.89
CA ARG A 106 2.16 10.97 -3.59
C ARG A 106 2.88 11.76 -4.68
N PRO A 107 2.16 12.32 -5.68
CA PRO A 107 2.78 13.17 -6.69
C PRO A 107 3.50 14.37 -6.03
N ASN A 108 4.66 14.76 -6.57
CA ASN A 108 5.42 15.94 -6.13
C ASN A 108 5.80 15.96 -4.64
N LYS A 109 5.98 14.79 -4.02
CA LYS A 109 6.51 14.64 -2.66
C LYS A 109 7.85 13.91 -2.69
N PRO A 110 8.75 14.18 -1.74
CA PRO A 110 10.05 13.51 -1.69
C PRO A 110 9.89 12.00 -1.47
N SER A 111 10.91 11.26 -1.89
CA SER A 111 11.06 9.83 -1.58
C SER A 111 11.09 9.61 -0.07
N ASP A 112 10.57 8.47 0.39
CA ASP A 112 10.52 8.05 1.78
C ASP A 112 10.64 6.52 1.82
N SER A 113 11.55 6.02 2.67
CA SER A 113 11.96 4.61 2.69
C SER A 113 10.80 3.65 2.92
N CYS A 114 9.74 4.04 3.65
CA CYS A 114 8.62 3.13 3.93
C CYS A 114 7.79 2.81 2.68
N TYR A 115 7.82 3.65 1.63
CA TYR A 115 7.13 3.36 0.38
C TYR A 115 7.81 2.28 -0.45
N SER A 116 9.03 1.86 -0.10
CA SER A 116 9.63 0.64 -0.66
C SER A 116 8.74 -0.58 -0.44
N PHE A 117 8.12 -0.68 0.74
CA PHE A 117 7.07 -1.66 0.99
C PHE A 117 5.75 -1.26 0.33
N TRP A 118 5.18 -0.10 0.64
CA TRP A 118 3.81 0.22 0.22
C TRP A 118 3.62 0.20 -1.30
N VAL A 119 4.53 0.82 -2.06
CA VAL A 119 4.45 0.83 -3.53
C VAL A 119 5.04 -0.45 -4.11
N GLY A 120 6.19 -0.91 -3.61
CA GLY A 120 6.85 -2.11 -4.12
C GLY A 120 5.99 -3.38 -3.97
N ALA A 121 5.37 -3.58 -2.81
CA ALA A 121 4.45 -4.70 -2.59
C ALA A 121 3.19 -4.59 -3.45
N THR A 122 2.69 -3.37 -3.69
CA THR A 122 1.57 -3.15 -4.62
C THR A 122 1.93 -3.60 -6.04
N LEU A 123 3.09 -3.18 -6.56
CA LEU A 123 3.57 -3.62 -7.88
C LEU A 123 3.71 -5.14 -7.94
N ARG A 124 4.22 -5.76 -6.86
CA ARG A 124 4.35 -7.21 -6.77
C ARG A 124 3.01 -7.94 -6.82
N LEU A 125 2.00 -7.46 -6.08
CA LEU A 125 0.64 -8.01 -6.10
C LEU A 125 -0.03 -7.88 -7.48
N LEU A 126 0.29 -6.81 -8.21
CA LEU A 126 -0.21 -6.61 -9.58
C LEU A 126 0.52 -7.47 -10.62
N GLY A 127 1.63 -8.11 -10.26
CA GLY A 127 2.47 -8.89 -11.17
C GLY A 127 3.37 -8.04 -12.05
N VAL A 128 3.65 -6.79 -11.66
CA VAL A 128 4.52 -5.88 -12.43
C VAL A 128 5.96 -6.12 -12.03
N ASP A 129 6.81 -6.41 -13.02
CA ASP A 129 8.24 -6.55 -12.85
C ASP A 129 8.96 -5.24 -13.20
N VAL A 130 9.89 -4.82 -12.34
CA VAL A 130 10.63 -3.57 -12.46
C VAL A 130 12.01 -3.68 -11.84
N ASP A 131 12.98 -3.01 -12.46
CA ASP A 131 14.27 -2.78 -11.84
C ASP A 131 14.11 -1.77 -10.69
N LEU A 132 14.40 -2.21 -9.47
CA LEU A 132 14.29 -1.44 -8.25
C LEU A 132 15.66 -1.12 -7.64
N GLN A 133 16.77 -1.31 -8.36
CA GLN A 133 18.11 -1.12 -7.80
C GLN A 133 18.29 0.27 -7.18
N SER A 134 17.89 1.33 -7.89
CA SER A 134 17.93 2.70 -7.34
C SER A 134 17.14 2.86 -6.05
N CYS A 135 15.98 2.20 -5.93
CA CYS A 135 15.18 2.25 -4.71
C CYS A 135 15.81 1.44 -3.57
N ILE A 136 16.42 0.31 -3.89
CA ILE A 136 17.18 -0.51 -2.92
C ILE A 136 18.34 0.32 -2.38
N ASP A 137 19.11 0.97 -3.26
CA ASP A 137 20.26 1.79 -2.89
C ASP A 137 19.85 2.94 -1.95
N PHE A 138 18.76 3.65 -2.27
CA PHE A 138 18.23 4.68 -1.37
C PHE A 138 17.77 4.13 -0.04
N THR A 139 16.99 3.04 -0.02
CA THR A 139 16.54 2.46 1.24
C THR A 139 17.73 1.96 2.09
N LEU A 140 18.76 1.38 1.48
CA LEU A 140 19.99 1.01 2.19
C LEU A 140 20.74 2.24 2.73
N SER A 141 20.71 3.37 2.00
CA SER A 141 21.33 4.60 2.47
C SER A 141 20.69 5.17 3.74
N THR A 142 19.45 4.82 4.06
CA THR A 142 18.77 5.27 5.30
C THR A 142 19.05 4.38 6.52
N GLN A 143 19.91 3.38 6.39
CA GLN A 143 20.33 2.53 7.50
C GLN A 143 21.27 3.29 8.44
N SER A 144 21.02 3.23 9.75
CA SER A 144 21.98 3.78 10.72
C SER A 144 23.14 2.81 10.94
N PRO A 145 24.40 3.23 10.70
CA PRO A 145 25.57 2.40 11.00
C PRO A 145 25.91 2.34 12.49
N ILE A 146 25.30 3.21 13.31
CA ILE A 146 25.63 3.34 14.74
C ILE A 146 24.64 2.55 15.60
N VAL A 147 23.34 2.79 15.41
CA VAL A 147 22.29 2.20 16.25
C VAL A 147 21.53 1.06 15.55
N GLY A 148 21.81 0.81 14.27
CA GLY A 148 21.03 -0.10 13.43
C GLY A 148 19.65 0.47 13.09
N GLY A 149 18.86 -0.31 12.35
CA GLY A 149 17.53 0.12 11.88
C GLY A 149 17.57 1.06 10.67
N PHE A 150 16.38 1.38 10.15
CA PHE A 150 16.19 2.24 8.99
C PHE A 150 15.38 3.47 9.38
N ALA A 151 15.76 4.60 8.77
CA ALA A 151 15.09 5.88 8.94
C ALA A 151 14.29 6.24 7.68
N LYS A 152 13.48 7.29 7.78
CA LYS A 152 12.74 7.87 6.65
C LYS A 152 13.67 8.38 5.55
N TRP A 153 14.76 9.05 5.96
CA TRP A 153 15.78 9.69 5.14
C TRP A 153 17.16 9.47 5.76
N THR A 154 18.22 9.84 5.05
CA THR A 154 19.62 9.66 5.48
C THR A 154 20.01 10.52 6.69
N ASP A 155 19.26 11.59 6.96
CA ASP A 155 19.59 12.64 7.93
C ASP A 155 18.65 12.67 9.15
N CYS A 156 17.85 11.61 9.34
CA CYS A 156 16.92 11.51 10.47
C CYS A 156 17.10 10.25 11.29
N ASN A 157 16.51 10.25 12.49
CA ASN A 157 16.59 9.12 13.40
C ASN A 157 15.84 7.90 12.84
N THR A 158 16.42 6.72 13.07
CA THR A 158 15.76 5.45 12.79
C THR A 158 14.58 5.24 13.72
N ASP A 159 13.55 4.56 13.22
CA ASP A 159 12.40 4.19 14.02
C ASP A 159 11.90 2.77 13.66
N PRO A 160 11.09 2.14 14.55
CA PRO A 160 10.59 0.80 14.29
C PRO A 160 9.72 0.69 13.03
N LEU A 161 9.02 1.75 12.63
CA LEU A 161 8.11 1.71 11.48
C LEU A 161 8.89 1.63 10.16
N HIS A 162 9.86 2.52 9.95
CA HIS A 162 10.68 2.49 8.74
C HIS A 162 11.60 1.27 8.71
N THR A 163 12.03 0.79 9.87
CA THR A 163 12.76 -0.49 9.99
C THR A 163 11.89 -1.68 9.58
N TYR A 164 10.62 -1.72 10.01
CA TYR A 164 9.70 -2.81 9.69
C TYR A 164 9.28 -2.81 8.22
N PHE A 165 9.01 -1.62 7.65
CA PHE A 165 8.61 -1.47 6.23
C PHE A 165 9.80 -1.44 5.25
N PHE A 166 10.96 -1.89 5.70
CA PHE A 166 12.09 -2.18 4.83
C PHE A 166 11.78 -3.37 3.92
N SER A 167 11.89 -3.18 2.60
CA SER A 167 11.85 -4.27 1.63
C SER A 167 12.98 -4.12 0.63
N SER A 168 13.96 -5.01 0.70
CA SER A 168 15.14 -5.02 -0.19
C SER A 168 15.31 -6.31 -0.97
N ARG A 169 14.25 -7.11 -1.15
CA ARG A 169 14.41 -8.39 -1.86
C ARG A 169 14.92 -8.09 -3.28
N PRO A 170 16.13 -8.56 -3.65
CA PRO A 170 16.58 -8.47 -5.02
C PRO A 170 15.66 -9.34 -5.88
N VAL A 171 15.24 -8.82 -7.02
CA VAL A 171 14.61 -9.64 -8.05
C VAL A 171 15.71 -10.47 -8.71
N HIS A 172 16.06 -11.60 -8.12
CA HIS A 172 16.85 -12.61 -8.80
C HIS A 172 16.03 -13.90 -8.93
N HIS A 173 15.95 -14.34 -10.18
CA HIS A 173 15.36 -15.58 -10.67
C HIS A 173 15.96 -16.82 -10.01
#